data_AF-A0A4Q3EEF9-F1
#
_entry.id   AF-A0A4Q3EEF9-F1
#
_cell.length_a   1.000
_cell.length_b   1.000
_cell.length_c   1.000
_cell.angle_alpha   90.00
_cell.angle_beta   90.00
_cell.angle_gamma   90.00
#
_symmetry.space_group_name_H-M   'P 1'
#
loop_
_entity.id
_entity.type
_entity.pdbx_description
1 polymer ?
#
loop_
_entity_poly.entity_id
_entity_poly.type
_entity_poly.pdbx_seq_one_letter_code
_entity_poly.pdbx_strand_id
1 'polypeptide(L)'
;MILLFLGKNTFSQTPQEREIEIIIEAAAENLPDDYDYSELIGQLQNYRTHPLNLNKATTAQLQDLLFLSYLQITALQNHIASNGKLIDLLELQSIDLYDLPTIQKLLPFVTINAGVDFNKLSFTNLFRYGKHDLIFRFGEVLQNQKGYLIAKDSKLAHYTGNPQKILGRYRFDFQNQI
;
A
#
# COMPACT_ATOMS: atom_id res chain seq x y z
N MET A 1 18.78 20.45 -33.42
CA MET A 1 17.59 20.15 -32.62
C MET A 1 17.20 18.70 -32.89
N ILE A 2 17.63 17.77 -32.04
CA ILE A 2 17.34 16.33 -32.19
C ILE A 2 16.46 15.96 -31.00
N LEU A 3 15.19 15.66 -31.27
CA LEU A 3 14.23 15.17 -30.30
C LEU A 3 14.29 13.64 -30.33
N LEU A 4 14.81 13.03 -29.27
CA LEU A 4 14.83 11.58 -29.06
C LEU A 4 13.58 11.19 -28.27
N PHE A 5 12.55 10.68 -28.96
CA PHE A 5 11.40 10.04 -28.32
C PHE A 5 11.73 8.58 -28.06
N LEU A 6 12.00 8.22 -26.80
CA LEU A 6 11.96 6.82 -26.36
C LEU A 6 10.50 6.46 -26.04
N GLY A 7 9.82 5.84 -27.00
CA GLY A 7 8.54 5.17 -26.76
C GLY A 7 8.76 3.93 -25.89
N LYS A 8 8.31 3.98 -24.64
CA LYS A 8 8.12 2.79 -23.81
C LYS A 8 6.70 2.29 -24.06
N ASN A 9 6.56 1.09 -24.62
CA ASN A 9 5.30 0.36 -24.58
C ASN A 9 5.05 -0.05 -23.13
N THR A 10 4.24 0.73 -22.42
CA THR A 10 3.78 0.38 -21.07
C THR A 10 2.58 -0.56 -21.21
N PHE A 11 2.78 -1.85 -20.95
CA PHE A 11 1.68 -2.72 -20.54
C PHE A 11 1.23 -2.24 -19.16
N SER A 12 0.16 -1.45 -19.12
CA SER A 12 -0.30 -0.74 -17.93
C SER A 12 -1.45 -1.46 -17.23
N GLN A 13 -1.35 -2.78 -17.08
CA GLN A 13 -2.13 -3.52 -16.09
C GLN A 13 -1.19 -4.52 -15.46
N THR A 14 -0.84 -4.28 -14.20
CA THR A 14 -0.06 -5.25 -13.45
C THR A 14 -0.97 -6.45 -13.15
N PRO A 15 -0.48 -7.70 -13.19
CA PRO A 15 -1.28 -8.87 -12.79
C PRO A 15 -1.92 -8.71 -11.39
N GLN A 16 -1.33 -7.85 -10.56
CA GLN A 16 -1.74 -7.53 -9.20
C GLN A 16 -3.09 -6.78 -9.14
N GLU A 17 -3.37 -5.88 -10.07
CA GLU A 17 -4.62 -5.11 -10.11
C GLU A 17 -5.82 -6.03 -10.43
N ARG A 18 -5.61 -7.02 -11.31
CA ARG A 18 -6.65 -7.96 -11.73
C ARG A 18 -7.14 -8.88 -10.60
N GLU A 19 -6.25 -9.30 -9.71
CA GLU A 19 -6.63 -10.13 -8.55
C GLU A 19 -7.51 -9.36 -7.56
N ILE A 20 -7.18 -8.08 -7.31
CA ILE A 20 -7.97 -7.22 -6.43
C ILE A 20 -9.33 -6.92 -7.04
N GLU A 21 -9.39 -6.70 -8.36
CA GLU A 21 -10.63 -6.48 -9.10
C GLU A 21 -11.60 -7.67 -8.96
N ILE A 22 -11.12 -8.92 -9.08
CA ILE A 22 -11.93 -10.12 -8.89
C ILE A 22 -12.50 -10.21 -7.46
N ILE A 23 -11.73 -9.75 -6.47
CA ILE A 23 -12.18 -9.75 -5.07
C ILE A 23 -13.23 -8.68 -4.85
N ILE A 24 -13.07 -7.51 -5.46
CA ILE A 24 -14.04 -6.42 -5.40
C ILE A 24 -15.33 -6.84 -6.08
N GLU A 25 -15.29 -7.48 -7.25
CA GLU A 25 -16.48 -8.02 -7.89
C GLU A 25 -17.22 -9.02 -6.98
N ALA A 26 -16.49 -9.90 -6.29
CA ALA A 26 -17.08 -10.84 -5.35
C ALA A 26 -17.62 -10.17 -4.07
N ALA A 27 -17.01 -9.08 -3.62
CA ALA A 27 -17.46 -8.32 -2.45
C ALA A 27 -18.64 -7.40 -2.78
N ALA A 28 -18.71 -6.89 -4.02
CA ALA A 28 -19.77 -5.98 -4.49
C ALA A 28 -21.17 -6.61 -4.40
N GLU A 29 -21.29 -7.94 -4.52
CA GLU A 29 -22.57 -8.64 -4.32
C GLU A 29 -23.16 -8.43 -2.90
N ASN A 30 -22.31 -8.14 -1.92
CA ASN A 30 -22.70 -7.98 -0.52
C ASN A 30 -22.66 -6.53 -0.04
N LEU A 31 -22.25 -5.59 -0.89
CA LEU A 31 -22.05 -4.19 -0.53
C LEU A 31 -23.12 -3.29 -1.16
N PRO A 32 -23.46 -2.16 -0.51
CA PRO A 32 -24.31 -1.14 -1.11
C PRO A 32 -23.68 -0.55 -2.40
N ASP A 33 -24.53 -0.16 -3.36
CA ASP A 33 -24.10 0.44 -4.64
C ASP A 33 -23.29 1.75 -4.47
N ASP A 34 -23.41 2.42 -3.32
CA ASP A 34 -22.74 3.67 -2.96
C ASP A 34 -21.47 3.48 -2.11
N TYR A 35 -20.97 2.24 -1.98
CA TYR A 35 -19.76 1.95 -1.21
C TYR A 35 -18.49 2.55 -1.86
N ASP A 36 -17.63 3.18 -1.06
CA ASP A 36 -16.36 3.73 -1.54
C ASP A 36 -15.28 2.64 -1.68
N TYR A 37 -15.22 2.05 -2.88
CA TYR A 37 -14.21 1.05 -3.24
C TYR A 37 -12.77 1.56 -3.15
N SER A 38 -12.53 2.87 -3.18
CA SER A 38 -11.17 3.45 -3.16
C SER A 38 -10.45 3.14 -1.85
N GLU A 39 -11.18 3.21 -0.73
CA GLU A 39 -10.64 2.88 0.58
C GLU A 39 -10.33 1.38 0.69
N LEU A 40 -11.27 0.53 0.26
CA LEU A 40 -11.10 -0.93 0.22
C LEU A 40 -9.90 -1.36 -0.61
N ILE A 41 -9.74 -0.80 -1.82
CA ILE A 41 -8.57 -1.07 -2.67
C ILE A 41 -7.29 -0.73 -1.91
N GLY A 42 -7.24 0.43 -1.26
CA GLY A 42 -6.09 0.83 -0.44
C GLY A 42 -5.80 -0.15 0.69
N GLN A 43 -6.84 -0.64 1.38
CA GLN A 43 -6.71 -1.62 2.46
C GLN A 43 -6.23 -2.99 1.95
N LEU A 44 -6.80 -3.51 0.86
CA LEU A 44 -6.38 -4.78 0.26
C LEU A 44 -4.94 -4.71 -0.26
N GLN A 45 -4.56 -3.60 -0.90
CA GLN A 45 -3.17 -3.35 -1.29
C GLN A 45 -2.23 -3.34 -0.07
N ASN A 46 -2.68 -2.73 1.02
CA ASN A 46 -1.92 -2.73 2.27
C ASN A 46 -1.75 -4.15 2.82
N TYR A 47 -2.81 -4.96 2.93
CA TYR A 47 -2.70 -6.35 3.39
C TYR A 47 -1.87 -7.24 2.45
N ARG A 48 -1.79 -6.93 1.16
CA ARG A 48 -0.89 -7.65 0.24
C ARG A 48 0.59 -7.34 0.52
N THR A 49 0.91 -6.09 0.88
CA THR A 49 2.28 -5.69 1.23
C THR A 49 2.64 -6.09 2.66
N HIS A 50 1.65 -6.13 3.55
CA HIS A 50 1.77 -6.46 4.97
C HIS A 50 0.72 -7.53 5.31
N PRO A 51 1.00 -8.81 5.00
CA PRO A 51 0.03 -9.90 5.17
C PRO A 51 -0.36 -10.05 6.63
N LEU A 52 -1.67 -10.25 6.82
CA LEU A 52 -2.29 -10.43 8.11
C LEU A 52 -1.88 -11.76 8.74
N ASN A 53 -1.47 -11.75 10.01
CA ASN A 53 -1.15 -13.00 10.71
C ASN A 53 -2.43 -13.68 11.22
N LEU A 54 -2.81 -14.82 10.63
CA LEU A 54 -4.03 -15.54 11.01
C LEU A 54 -4.06 -16.00 12.48
N ASN A 55 -2.91 -16.32 13.06
CA ASN A 55 -2.80 -16.75 14.46
C ASN A 55 -2.92 -15.60 15.47
N LYS A 56 -2.84 -14.34 15.02
CA LYS A 56 -2.88 -13.13 15.87
C LYS A 56 -3.96 -12.13 15.46
N ALA A 57 -4.59 -12.31 14.31
CA ALA A 57 -5.54 -11.36 13.75
C ALA A 57 -6.79 -11.20 14.62
N THR A 58 -7.27 -9.97 14.72
CA THR A 58 -8.55 -9.69 15.37
C THR A 58 -9.72 -9.93 14.43
N THR A 59 -10.93 -10.13 14.99
CA THR A 59 -12.16 -10.26 14.20
C THR A 59 -12.37 -9.06 13.28
N ALA A 60 -12.08 -7.85 13.75
CA ALA A 60 -12.20 -6.62 12.95
C ALA A 60 -11.26 -6.64 11.75
N GLN A 61 -9.98 -7.00 11.93
CA GLN A 61 -9.03 -7.06 10.83
C GLN A 61 -9.39 -8.11 9.77
N LEU A 62 -10.03 -9.22 10.18
CA LEU A 62 -10.55 -10.23 9.25
C LEU A 62 -11.80 -9.76 8.52
N GLN A 63 -12.62 -8.90 9.15
CA GLN A 63 -13.80 -8.28 8.52
C GLN A 63 -13.40 -7.26 7.46
N ASP A 64 -12.27 -6.55 7.63
CA ASP A 64 -11.75 -5.58 6.63
C ASP A 64 -11.50 -6.21 5.25
N LEU A 65 -11.34 -7.54 5.18
CA LEU A 65 -11.17 -8.25 3.92
C LEU A 65 -12.46 -8.26 3.06
N LEU A 66 -13.63 -8.06 3.66
CA LEU A 66 -14.99 -8.03 3.06
C LEU A 66 -15.46 -9.27 2.29
N PHE A 67 -14.56 -10.09 1.75
CA PHE A 67 -14.90 -11.36 1.08
C PHE A 67 -15.08 -12.53 2.05
N LEU A 68 -14.74 -12.34 3.34
CA LEU A 68 -14.98 -13.33 4.39
C LEU A 68 -16.28 -13.00 5.13
N SER A 69 -17.18 -13.98 5.18
CA SER A 69 -18.39 -13.87 5.99
C SER A 69 -18.08 -13.99 7.49
N TYR A 70 -18.97 -13.44 8.31
CA TYR A 70 -18.88 -13.58 9.77
C TYR A 70 -18.78 -15.05 10.24
N LEU A 71 -19.50 -15.96 9.57
CA LEU A 71 -19.45 -17.39 9.87
C LEU A 71 -18.08 -18.01 9.57
N GLN A 72 -17.46 -17.65 8.44
CA GLN A 72 -16.12 -18.11 8.08
C GLN A 72 -15.06 -17.57 9.04
N ILE A 73 -15.19 -16.31 9.47
CA ILE A 73 -14.29 -15.71 10.47
C ILE A 73 -14.39 -16.46 11.81
N THR A 74 -15.62 -16.74 12.24
CA THR A 74 -15.87 -17.49 13.48
C THR A 74 -15.34 -18.93 13.38
N ALA A 75 -15.52 -19.60 12.23
CA ALA A 75 -15.01 -20.95 12.01
C ALA A 75 -13.48 -21.03 12.11
N LEU A 76 -12.78 -20.06 11.51
CA LEU A 76 -11.31 -19.93 11.63
C LEU A 76 -10.89 -19.75 13.10
N GLN A 77 -11.53 -18.82 13.82
CA GLN A 77 -11.19 -18.56 15.23
C GLN A 77 -11.47 -19.76 16.12
N ASN A 78 -12.58 -20.46 15.88
CA ASN A 78 -12.93 -21.68 16.60
C ASN A 78 -11.94 -22.81 16.33
N HIS A 79 -11.51 -22.98 15.08
CA HIS A 79 -10.48 -23.97 14.72
C HIS A 79 -9.17 -23.67 15.47
N ILE A 80 -8.72 -22.42 15.48
CA ILE A 80 -7.51 -22.02 16.22
C ILE A 80 -7.67 -22.25 17.73
N ALA A 81 -8.86 -21.98 18.27
CA ALA A 81 -9.16 -22.18 19.69
C ALA A 81 -9.20 -23.67 20.09
N SER A 82 -9.69 -24.56 19.21
CA SER A 82 -9.82 -25.99 19.50
C SER A 82 -8.56 -26.80 19.19
N ASN A 83 -7.85 -26.48 18.12
CA ASN A 83 -6.71 -27.24 17.61
C ASN A 83 -5.36 -26.60 17.93
N GLY A 84 -5.36 -25.33 18.34
CA GLY A 84 -4.15 -24.53 18.55
C GLY A 84 -3.78 -23.69 17.33
N LYS A 85 -2.58 -23.10 17.36
CA LYS A 85 -2.10 -22.21 16.29
C LYS A 85 -1.89 -23.00 14.99
N LEU A 86 -2.29 -22.40 13.88
CA LEU A 86 -1.99 -22.90 12.53
C LEU A 86 -0.48 -22.99 12.35
N ILE A 87 -0.02 -24.10 11.76
CA ILE A 87 1.40 -24.37 11.47
C ILE A 87 1.67 -24.11 9.97
N ASP A 88 0.72 -24.45 9.10
CA ASP A 88 0.79 -24.25 7.66
C ASP A 88 -0.52 -23.67 7.07
N LEU A 89 -0.42 -22.87 6.00
CA LEU A 89 -1.57 -22.24 5.34
C LEU A 89 -2.46 -23.29 4.67
N LEU A 90 -1.91 -24.46 4.39
CA LEU A 90 -2.68 -25.60 3.89
C LEU A 90 -3.74 -26.08 4.90
N GLU A 91 -3.58 -25.82 6.20
CA GLU A 91 -4.57 -26.15 7.22
C GLU A 91 -5.90 -25.40 7.04
N LEU A 92 -5.91 -24.30 6.27
CA LEU A 92 -7.15 -23.61 5.90
C LEU A 92 -8.16 -24.53 5.22
N GLN A 93 -7.70 -25.58 4.53
CA GLN A 93 -8.55 -26.58 3.90
C GLN A 93 -9.31 -27.46 4.90
N SER A 94 -8.87 -27.49 6.16
CA SER A 94 -9.52 -28.26 7.24
C SER A 94 -10.54 -27.44 8.03
N ILE A 95 -10.68 -26.14 7.74
CA ILE A 95 -11.64 -25.27 8.42
C ILE A 95 -13.02 -25.45 7.80
N ASP A 96 -14.02 -25.68 8.65
CA ASP A 96 -15.41 -25.73 8.21
C ASP A 96 -15.81 -24.41 7.52
N LEU A 97 -16.59 -24.50 6.44
CA LEU A 97 -17.06 -23.37 5.62
C LEU A 97 -16.00 -22.70 4.72
N TYR A 98 -14.79 -23.27 4.62
CA TYR A 98 -13.79 -22.83 3.65
C TYR A 98 -13.86 -23.70 2.40
N ASP A 99 -14.02 -23.05 1.25
CA ASP A 99 -13.90 -23.68 -0.06
C ASP A 99 -12.58 -23.26 -0.74
N LEU A 100 -12.17 -24.01 -1.76
CA LEU A 100 -10.95 -23.71 -2.52
C LEU A 100 -10.94 -22.28 -3.09
N PRO A 101 -12.06 -21.76 -3.66
CA PRO A 101 -12.13 -20.36 -4.09
C PRO A 101 -11.86 -19.35 -2.98
N THR A 102 -12.45 -19.51 -1.79
CA THR A 102 -12.22 -18.61 -0.65
C THR A 102 -10.76 -18.67 -0.19
N ILE A 103 -10.17 -19.87 -0.11
CA ILE A 103 -8.77 -20.03 0.26
C ILE A 103 -7.86 -19.32 -0.75
N GLN A 104 -8.09 -19.49 -2.05
CA GLN A 104 -7.28 -18.83 -3.09
C GLN A 104 -7.35 -17.31 -3.01
N LYS A 105 -8.53 -16.74 -2.70
CA LYS A 105 -8.70 -15.30 -2.46
C LYS A 105 -7.98 -14.84 -1.20
N LEU A 106 -7.93 -15.68 -0.16
CA LEU A 106 -7.34 -15.34 1.14
C LEU A 106 -5.80 -15.35 1.13
N LEU A 107 -5.20 -16.35 0.49
CA LEU A 107 -3.75 -16.59 0.46
C LEU A 107 -2.87 -15.35 0.20
N PRO A 108 -3.17 -14.46 -0.77
CA PRO A 108 -2.31 -13.30 -1.04
C PRO A 108 -2.30 -12.23 0.06
N PHE A 109 -3.21 -12.30 1.05
CA PHE A 109 -3.35 -11.28 2.11
C PHE A 109 -2.97 -11.78 3.50
N VAL A 110 -2.60 -13.05 3.64
CA VAL A 110 -2.43 -13.68 4.95
C VAL A 110 -1.10 -14.41 5.10
N THR A 111 -0.68 -14.57 6.35
CA THR A 111 0.52 -15.32 6.75
C THR A 111 0.31 -16.00 8.10
N ILE A 112 1.14 -16.98 8.41
CA ILE A 112 1.18 -17.69 9.70
C ILE A 112 2.45 -17.28 10.47
N ASN A 113 3.55 -17.19 9.74
CA ASN A 113 4.79 -16.60 10.20
C ASN A 113 4.85 -15.16 9.67
N ALA A 114 4.24 -14.23 10.40
CA ALA A 114 4.65 -12.83 10.30
C ALA A 114 6.05 -12.75 10.88
N GLY A 115 7.05 -13.05 10.05
CA GLY A 115 8.45 -12.95 10.38
C GLY A 115 8.88 -11.49 10.49
N VAL A 116 8.34 -10.77 11.47
CA VAL A 116 8.97 -9.71 12.25
C VAL A 116 8.17 -9.63 13.54
N ASP A 117 8.70 -10.14 14.65
CA ASP A 117 8.21 -9.74 15.96
C ASP A 117 8.44 -8.23 16.08
N PHE A 118 7.39 -7.43 15.87
CA PHE A 118 7.39 -5.98 16.10
C PHE A 118 7.80 -5.62 17.55
N ASN A 119 7.78 -6.60 18.47
CA ASN A 119 8.33 -6.49 19.81
C ASN A 119 9.86 -6.28 19.85
N LYS A 120 10.55 -6.36 18.71
CA LYS A 120 11.96 -5.97 18.56
C LYS A 120 12.07 -4.79 17.60
N LEU A 121 11.62 -3.62 18.06
CA LEU A 121 11.90 -2.31 17.45
C LEU A 121 13.41 -2.04 17.49
N SER A 122 14.15 -2.61 16.55
CA SER A 122 15.52 -2.21 16.23
C SER A 122 15.47 -1.09 15.20
N PHE A 123 16.30 -0.05 15.35
CA PHE A 123 16.45 1.01 14.35
C PHE A 123 16.72 0.46 12.94
N THR A 124 17.40 -0.69 12.86
CA THR A 124 17.64 -1.43 11.62
C THR A 124 16.36 -1.96 10.98
N ASN A 125 15.40 -2.40 11.80
CA ASN A 125 14.09 -2.87 11.34
C ASN A 125 13.21 -1.69 10.90
N LEU A 126 13.29 -0.54 11.58
CA LEU A 126 12.55 0.66 11.20
C LEU A 126 12.94 1.16 9.80
N PHE A 127 14.24 1.15 9.49
CA PHE A 127 14.77 1.52 8.16
C PHE A 127 14.55 0.45 7.09
N ARG A 128 14.41 -0.82 7.49
CA ARG A 128 14.25 -1.94 6.54
C ARG A 128 12.80 -2.20 6.17
N TYR A 129 11.88 -2.01 7.12
CA TYR A 129 10.45 -2.31 6.96
C TYR A 129 9.57 -1.06 6.91
N GLY A 130 10.11 0.13 7.17
CA GLY A 130 9.39 1.38 6.97
C GLY A 130 9.26 1.73 5.49
N LYS A 131 8.14 2.34 5.11
CA LYS A 131 7.95 2.85 3.75
C LYS A 131 8.58 4.24 3.65
N HIS A 132 9.45 4.41 2.66
CA HIS A 132 10.21 5.64 2.43
C HIS A 132 9.84 6.24 1.07
N ASP A 133 9.07 7.32 1.06
CA ASP A 133 8.75 8.05 -0.17
C ASP A 133 9.61 9.31 -0.26
N LEU A 134 10.45 9.41 -1.29
CA LEU A 134 11.33 10.54 -1.53
C LEU A 134 11.00 11.21 -2.87
N ILE A 135 10.71 12.50 -2.83
CA ILE A 135 10.52 13.34 -4.01
C ILE A 135 11.62 14.40 -4.02
N PHE A 136 12.35 14.45 -5.12
CA PHE A 136 13.29 15.51 -5.41
C PHE A 136 12.89 16.19 -6.71
N ARG A 137 12.72 17.52 -6.67
CA ARG A 137 12.39 18.33 -7.83
C ARG A 137 13.36 19.49 -7.93
N PHE A 138 14.01 19.58 -9.08
CA PHE A 138 14.82 20.71 -9.48
C PHE A 138 14.13 21.39 -10.67
N GLY A 139 14.05 22.72 -10.66
CA GLY A 139 13.45 23.45 -11.77
C GLY A 139 13.96 24.88 -11.85
N GLU A 140 14.10 25.39 -13.07
CA GLU A 140 14.52 26.76 -13.35
C GLU A 140 13.64 27.33 -14.47
N VAL A 141 13.36 28.63 -14.42
CA VAL A 141 12.64 29.31 -15.51
C VAL A 141 13.67 29.74 -16.54
N LEU A 142 13.59 29.18 -17.75
CA LEU A 142 14.51 29.46 -18.86
C LEU A 142 14.52 30.93 -19.30
N GLN A 143 13.41 31.65 -19.07
CA GLN A 143 13.29 33.06 -19.38
C GLN A 143 13.78 33.92 -18.21
N ASN A 144 14.61 34.91 -18.50
CA ASN A 144 15.06 35.90 -17.53
C ASN A 144 13.86 36.68 -16.96
N GLN A 145 13.56 36.47 -15.68
CA GLN A 145 12.46 37.16 -15.00
C GLN A 145 12.86 38.61 -14.71
N LYS A 146 11.89 39.53 -14.77
CA LYS A 146 12.11 40.98 -14.62
C LYS A 146 12.87 41.38 -13.34
N GLY A 147 12.74 40.60 -12.26
CA GLY A 147 13.43 40.85 -10.99
C GLY A 147 14.95 40.59 -11.01
N TYR A 148 15.46 39.84 -12.00
CA TYR A 148 16.89 39.55 -12.18
C TYR A 148 17.54 40.48 -13.23
N LEU A 149 16.75 41.30 -13.93
CA LEU A 149 17.26 42.21 -14.94
C LEU A 149 17.87 43.45 -14.27
N ILE A 150 19.15 43.70 -14.54
CA ILE A 150 19.82 44.92 -14.11
C ILE A 150 19.30 46.08 -14.96
N ALA A 151 18.56 47.00 -14.36
CA ALA A 151 18.08 48.21 -15.05
C ALA A 151 19.27 49.11 -15.42
N LYS A 152 19.25 49.68 -16.65
CA LYS A 152 20.29 50.61 -17.13
C LYS A 152 20.44 51.87 -16.26
N ASP A 153 19.40 52.24 -15.51
CA ASP A 153 19.47 53.23 -14.43
C ASP A 153 19.81 52.55 -13.11
N SER A 154 21.09 52.66 -12.74
CA SER A 154 21.79 51.94 -11.66
C SER A 154 21.26 52.16 -10.22
N LYS A 155 20.07 52.72 -10.01
CA LYS A 155 19.48 52.99 -8.67
C LYS A 155 18.37 52.02 -8.23
N LEU A 156 17.91 51.13 -9.11
CA LEU A 156 16.87 50.15 -8.77
C LEU A 156 17.51 48.85 -8.24
N ALA A 157 17.05 48.39 -7.09
CA ALA A 157 17.48 47.13 -6.50
C ALA A 157 17.09 45.95 -7.39
N HIS A 158 18.04 45.05 -7.67
CA HIS A 158 17.82 43.82 -8.43
C HIS A 158 18.07 42.61 -7.53
N TYR A 159 17.42 41.49 -7.85
CA TYR A 159 17.59 40.25 -7.12
C TYR A 159 18.84 39.52 -7.60
N THR A 160 19.79 39.27 -6.70
CA THR A 160 21.10 38.64 -6.98
C THR A 160 21.14 37.15 -6.64
N GLY A 161 20.03 36.58 -6.19
CA GLY A 161 19.94 35.16 -5.85
C GLY A 161 19.93 34.25 -7.07
N ASN A 162 19.89 32.94 -6.82
CA ASN A 162 19.80 31.92 -7.86
C ASN A 162 18.33 31.66 -8.26
N PRO A 163 17.96 31.63 -9.55
CA PRO A 163 16.59 31.34 -10.01
C PRO A 163 16.15 29.88 -9.85
N GLN A 164 17.06 28.99 -9.44
CA GLN A 164 16.80 27.57 -9.23
C GLN A 164 15.85 27.32 -8.06
N LYS A 165 14.84 26.49 -8.32
CA LYS A 165 13.87 26.00 -7.36
C LYS A 165 14.19 24.56 -7.03
N ILE A 166 14.44 24.29 -5.75
CA ILE A 166 14.71 22.95 -5.24
C ILE A 166 13.57 22.60 -4.28
N LEU A 167 12.92 21.46 -4.51
CA LEU A 167 11.92 20.92 -3.61
C LEU A 167 12.33 19.48 -3.25
N GLY A 168 12.54 19.26 -1.96
CA GLY A 168 12.71 17.95 -1.37
C GLY A 168 11.49 17.65 -0.49
N ARG A 169 10.85 16.51 -0.71
CA ARG A 169 9.83 15.98 0.20
C ARG A 169 10.21 14.57 0.57
N TYR A 170 10.27 14.31 1.86
CA TYR A 170 10.44 12.98 2.41
C TYR A 170 9.20 12.63 3.25
N ARG A 171 8.62 11.47 3.00
CA ARG A 171 7.56 10.90 3.82
C ARG A 171 8.04 9.54 4.32
N PHE A 172 7.89 9.35 5.62
CA PHE A 172 8.17 8.10 6.30
C PHE A 172 6.86 7.59 6.88
N ASP A 173 6.41 6.43 6.40
CA ASP A 173 5.25 5.74 6.94
C ASP A 173 5.72 4.47 7.63
N PHE A 174 5.54 4.42 8.94
CA PHE A 174 5.75 3.23 9.75
C PHE A 174 4.40 2.80 10.30
N GLN A 175 3.98 1.59 9.92
CA GLN A 175 2.67 1.06 10.25
C GLN A 175 2.60 0.75 11.74
N ASN A 176 2.15 1.73 12.51
CA ASN A 176 1.92 1.59 13.94
C ASN A 176 0.48 1.09 14.13
N GLN A 177 0.29 -0.22 14.13
CA GLN A 177 -0.94 -0.81 14.68
C GLN A 177 -0.86 -0.67 16.22
N ILE A 178 -1.43 0.41 16.75
CA ILE A 178 -1.86 0.51 18.15
C ILE A 178 -3.28 -0.03 18.22
#